data_AF-A0A9P5Y5F7-F1
#
_entry.id   AF-A0A9P5Y5F7-F1
#
_cell.length_a   1.000
_cell.length_b   1.000
_cell.length_c   1.000
_cell.angle_alpha   90.00
_cell.angle_beta   90.00
_cell.angle_gamma   90.00
#
_symmetry.space_group_name_H-M   'P 1'
#
loop_
_entity.id
_entity.type
_entity.pdbx_description
1 polymer ?
#
loop_
_entity_poly.entity_id
_entity_poly.type
_entity_poly.pdbx_seq_one_letter_code
_entity_poly.pdbx_strand_id
1 'polypeptide(L)'
;MLEQQILSLQEAGSHRKRQVISNVNQGRVISRLVLLFEPIEDLIGENNRCRALELSAEDDADEDEQLIEYTKEEQRTHRGYNLLVKNVSPIETKLVEFDTHELGVYFRELRKGAAGARGDDAANLKPSIINWIATLVETPAPALDPTTKSDRGFEHDATGRLLCPVDYQWEDTSVRQKIRDGHPDFPVTGDSWPSFLYPHARGDENDVEKGLLRSAILIKAYKFIFTSPTSAKDVDCEIGAEDHAAHPHKRARTHKAPTRGHIANIMRMKAVTPRSIAYVAVQVRG
;
A
#
# COMPACT_ATOMS: atom_id res chain seq x y z
N MET A 1 -25.05 -39.59 -21.67
CA MET A 1 -23.66 -39.66 -21.14
C MET A 1 -23.10 -38.26 -20.83
N LEU A 2 -23.21 -37.28 -21.73
CA LEU A 2 -22.76 -35.90 -21.49
C LEU A 2 -23.51 -35.17 -20.35
N GLU A 3 -24.82 -35.36 -20.24
CA GLU A 3 -25.65 -34.68 -19.22
C GLU A 3 -25.31 -35.13 -17.79
N GLN A 4 -24.94 -36.40 -17.60
CA GLN A 4 -24.47 -36.92 -16.32
C GLN A 4 -23.08 -36.37 -15.93
N GLN A 5 -22.23 -36.07 -16.92
CA GLN A 5 -20.94 -35.39 -16.70
C GLN A 5 -21.11 -33.91 -16.35
N ILE A 6 -22.11 -33.23 -16.91
CA ILE A 6 -22.41 -31.83 -16.57
C ILE A 6 -23.00 -31.74 -15.15
N LEU A 7 -23.92 -32.64 -14.79
CA LEU A 7 -24.48 -32.72 -13.45
C LEU A 7 -23.41 -33.07 -12.40
N SER A 8 -22.50 -34.01 -12.68
CA SER A 8 -21.42 -34.35 -11.75
C SER A 8 -20.39 -33.23 -11.57
N LEU A 9 -20.13 -32.43 -12.62
CA LEU A 9 -19.29 -31.24 -12.53
C LEU A 9 -19.97 -30.09 -11.77
N GLN A 10 -21.29 -29.96 -11.88
CA GLN A 10 -22.08 -28.99 -11.12
C GLN A 10 -22.18 -29.36 -9.63
N GLU A 11 -22.35 -30.65 -9.31
CA GLU A 11 -22.32 -31.16 -7.93
C GLU A 11 -20.93 -31.06 -7.30
N ALA A 12 -19.86 -31.36 -8.07
CA ALA A 12 -18.48 -31.18 -7.60
C ALA A 12 -18.11 -29.71 -7.35
N GLY A 13 -18.71 -28.76 -8.07
CA GLY A 13 -18.57 -27.33 -7.85
C GLY A 13 -19.25 -26.82 -6.57
N SER A 14 -20.31 -27.50 -6.13
CA SER A 14 -21.15 -27.12 -4.97
C SER A 14 -20.52 -27.47 -3.61
N HIS A 15 -19.50 -28.33 -3.58
CA HIS A 15 -18.86 -28.81 -2.34
C HIS A 15 -17.46 -28.24 -2.07
N ARG A 16 -17.10 -27.10 -2.69
CA ARG A 16 -15.89 -26.38 -2.29
C ARG A 16 -16.12 -25.78 -0.89
N LYS A 17 -15.85 -26.58 0.16
CA LYS A 17 -15.80 -26.13 1.54
C LYS A 17 -15.04 -24.81 1.56
N ARG A 18 -15.69 -23.75 2.05
CA ARG A 18 -15.08 -22.42 2.20
C ARG A 18 -13.83 -22.60 3.05
N GLN A 19 -12.66 -22.59 2.41
CA GLN A 19 -11.40 -22.87 3.08
C GLN A 19 -11.22 -21.84 4.19
N VAL A 20 -11.09 -22.31 5.43
CA VAL A 20 -10.85 -21.44 6.58
C VAL A 20 -9.50 -20.76 6.35
N ILE A 21 -9.53 -19.44 6.16
CA ILE A 21 -8.33 -18.65 5.95
C ILE A 21 -7.62 -18.55 7.29
N SER A 22 -6.39 -19.07 7.37
CA SER A 22 -5.58 -18.97 8.59
C SER A 22 -5.38 -17.52 9.02
N ASN A 23 -5.20 -17.29 10.32
CA ASN A 23 -4.96 -15.94 10.87
C ASN A 23 -3.78 -15.26 10.19
N VAL A 24 -2.69 -16.00 9.94
CA VAL A 24 -1.54 -15.51 9.15
C VAL A 24 -1.96 -15.03 7.76
N ASN A 25 -2.81 -15.77 7.05
CA ASN A 25 -3.28 -15.34 5.73
C ASN A 25 -4.23 -14.13 5.80
N GLN A 26 -5.07 -14.04 6.84
CA GLN A 26 -5.92 -12.86 7.06
C GLN A 26 -5.07 -11.62 7.32
N GLY A 27 -4.02 -11.73 8.13
CA GLY A 27 -3.10 -10.64 8.46
C GLY A 27 -2.41 -9.99 7.26
N ARG A 28 -2.32 -10.70 6.12
CA ARG A 28 -1.73 -10.17 4.88
C ARG A 28 -2.44 -8.95 4.30
N VAL A 29 -3.66 -8.63 4.76
CA VAL A 29 -4.42 -7.44 4.37
C VAL A 29 -4.04 -6.19 5.16
N ILE A 30 -3.49 -6.36 6.37
CA ILE A 30 -3.35 -5.30 7.36
C ILE A 30 -2.47 -4.17 6.84
N SER A 31 -1.20 -4.48 6.52
CA SER A 31 -0.24 -3.51 5.96
C SER A 31 -0.74 -2.82 4.68
N ARG A 32 -1.54 -3.53 3.88
CA ARG A 32 -1.97 -3.08 2.54
C ARG A 32 -3.17 -2.16 2.59
N LEU A 33 -4.13 -2.39 3.50
CA LEU A 33 -5.45 -1.72 3.48
C LEU A 33 -5.87 -1.11 4.81
N VAL A 34 -5.32 -1.55 5.94
CA VAL A 34 -5.83 -1.19 7.28
C VAL A 34 -4.95 -0.12 7.92
N LEU A 35 -3.67 -0.42 8.08
CA LEU A 35 -2.69 0.41 8.78
C LEU A 35 -1.31 0.07 8.24
N LEU A 36 -0.35 1.00 8.35
CA LEU A 36 1.00 0.76 7.83
C LEU A 36 2.01 0.49 8.94
N PHE A 37 1.89 1.25 10.04
CA PHE A 37 2.87 1.27 11.12
C PHE A 37 2.26 1.05 12.51
N GLU A 38 0.97 1.34 12.68
CA GLU A 38 0.25 1.32 13.94
C GLU A 38 0.00 -0.13 14.44
N PRO A 39 0.30 -0.44 15.71
CA PRO A 39 -0.10 -1.70 16.33
C PRO A 39 -1.60 -2.01 16.19
N ILE A 40 -1.95 -3.31 16.10
CA ILE A 40 -3.35 -3.76 16.05
C ILE A 40 -4.07 -3.38 17.35
N GLU A 41 -3.34 -3.50 18.45
CA GLU A 41 -3.77 -3.17 19.80
C GLU A 41 -4.20 -1.70 19.93
N ASP A 42 -3.50 -0.77 19.28
CA ASP A 42 -3.82 0.67 19.33
C ASP A 42 -5.16 0.96 18.64
N LEU A 43 -5.47 0.25 17.55
CA LEU A 43 -6.78 0.36 16.90
C LEU A 43 -7.91 -0.11 17.82
N ILE A 44 -7.68 -1.20 18.55
CA ILE A 44 -8.66 -1.77 19.48
C ILE A 44 -8.82 -0.84 20.69
N GLY A 45 -7.72 -0.34 21.24
CA GLY A 45 -7.71 0.62 22.35
C GLY A 45 -8.49 1.88 22.00
N GLU A 46 -8.25 2.43 20.80
CA GLU A 46 -8.97 3.62 20.34
C GLU A 46 -10.47 3.36 20.15
N ASN A 47 -10.85 2.21 19.59
CA ASN A 47 -12.27 1.85 19.50
C ASN A 47 -12.92 1.70 20.88
N ASN A 48 -12.23 1.08 21.84
CA ASN A 48 -12.73 0.95 23.20
C ASN A 48 -12.90 2.32 23.88
N ARG A 49 -11.97 3.24 23.64
CA ARG A 49 -12.05 4.63 24.11
C ARG A 49 -13.25 5.36 23.51
N CYS A 50 -13.46 5.28 22.19
CA CYS A 50 -14.63 5.88 21.52
C CYS A 50 -15.94 5.34 22.10
N ARG A 51 -16.06 4.01 22.27
CA ARG A 51 -17.26 3.39 22.85
C ARG A 51 -17.53 3.81 24.29
N ALA A 52 -16.49 3.99 25.09
CA ALA A 52 -16.64 4.45 26.46
C ALA A 52 -17.18 5.88 26.52
N LEU A 53 -16.71 6.76 25.62
CA LEU A 53 -17.20 8.13 25.52
C LEU A 53 -18.65 8.21 25.02
N GLU A 54 -19.02 7.37 24.06
CA GLU A 54 -20.41 7.25 23.57
C GLU A 54 -21.36 6.84 24.71
N LEU A 55 -20.98 5.84 25.51
CA LEU A 55 -21.78 5.40 26.66
C LEU A 55 -21.93 6.49 27.73
N SER A 56 -20.85 7.22 28.06
CA SER A 56 -20.95 8.33 29.01
C SER A 56 -21.85 9.46 28.50
N ALA A 57 -21.81 9.75 27.20
CA ALA A 57 -22.65 10.80 26.61
C ALA A 57 -24.14 10.41 26.57
N GLU A 58 -24.46 9.11 26.44
CA GLU A 58 -25.83 8.60 26.54
C GLU A 58 -26.37 8.69 27.96
N ASP A 59 -25.53 8.49 28.99
CA ASP A 59 -25.90 8.58 30.40
C ASP A 59 -26.12 10.04 30.86
N ASP A 60 -25.41 11.01 30.26
CA ASP A 60 -25.45 12.44 30.62
C ASP A 60 -26.46 13.26 29.76
N ALA A 61 -27.38 12.62 29.04
CA ALA A 61 -28.27 13.23 28.04
C ALA A 61 -29.25 14.33 28.55
N ASP A 62 -29.20 14.69 29.83
CA ASP A 62 -29.95 15.80 30.44
C ASP A 62 -29.14 17.13 30.52
N GLU A 63 -27.84 17.14 30.21
CA GLU A 63 -27.00 18.34 30.16
C GLU A 63 -26.42 18.57 28.75
N ASP A 64 -26.50 19.83 28.28
CA ASP A 64 -26.04 20.36 26.98
C ASP A 64 -25.16 19.42 26.14
N GLU A 65 -25.67 18.97 24.99
CA GLU A 65 -25.05 18.07 24.00
C GLU A 65 -23.61 18.51 23.63
N GLN A 66 -22.63 18.10 24.45
CA GLN A 66 -21.22 18.38 24.20
C GLN A 66 -20.75 17.53 23.04
N LEU A 67 -20.56 18.15 21.88
CA LEU A 67 -19.93 17.53 20.72
C LEU A 67 -18.53 17.04 21.09
N ILE A 68 -18.34 15.71 21.14
CA ILE A 68 -17.03 15.10 21.32
C ILE A 68 -16.18 15.43 20.09
N GLU A 69 -15.20 16.33 20.25
CA GLU A 69 -14.29 16.70 19.18
C GLU A 69 -13.11 15.72 19.11
N TYR A 70 -13.07 14.92 18.04
CA TYR A 70 -11.97 13.99 17.77
C TYR A 70 -10.86 14.65 16.96
N THR A 71 -9.62 14.50 17.41
CA THR A 71 -8.41 14.85 16.65
C THR A 71 -8.32 14.06 15.34
N LYS A 72 -7.55 14.58 14.36
CA LYS A 72 -7.34 13.88 13.08
C LYS A 72 -6.69 12.50 13.25
N GLU A 73 -5.86 12.35 14.28
CA GLU A 73 -5.18 11.09 14.59
C GLU A 73 -6.16 10.05 15.14
N GLU A 74 -6.98 10.42 16.11
CA GLU A 74 -8.05 9.57 16.65
C GLU A 74 -9.00 9.11 15.55
N GLN A 75 -9.46 10.04 14.69
CA GLN A 75 -10.30 9.69 13.54
C GLN A 75 -9.61 8.72 12.57
N ARG A 76 -8.30 8.87 12.34
CA ARG A 76 -7.52 7.97 11.48
C ARG A 76 -7.43 6.57 12.09
N THR A 77 -7.15 6.49 13.38
CA THR A 77 -7.02 5.24 14.14
C THR A 77 -8.37 4.52 14.25
N HIS A 78 -9.45 5.22 14.57
CA HIS A 78 -10.81 4.67 14.55
C HIS A 78 -11.24 4.17 13.16
N ARG A 79 -10.96 4.92 12.08
CA ARG A 79 -11.14 4.43 10.70
C ARG A 79 -10.30 3.18 10.41
N GLY A 80 -9.11 3.08 11.01
CA GLY A 80 -8.25 1.89 10.96
C GLY A 80 -8.94 0.67 11.57
N TYR A 81 -9.53 0.82 12.77
CA TYR A 81 -10.30 -0.24 13.41
C TYR A 81 -11.46 -0.74 12.53
N ASN A 82 -12.24 0.17 11.96
CA ASN A 82 -13.34 -0.19 11.06
C ASN A 82 -12.88 -0.99 9.83
N LEU A 83 -11.69 -0.65 9.29
CA LEU A 83 -11.08 -1.42 8.21
C LEU A 83 -10.53 -2.77 8.69
N LEU A 84 -10.01 -2.84 9.91
CA LEU A 84 -9.56 -4.09 10.51
C LEU A 84 -10.73 -5.08 10.63
N VAL A 85 -11.85 -4.67 11.22
CA VAL A 85 -13.08 -5.46 11.35
C VAL A 85 -13.58 -5.95 9.99
N LYS A 86 -13.65 -5.04 9.02
CA LYS A 86 -14.12 -5.35 7.66
C LYS A 86 -13.27 -6.40 6.95
N ASN A 87 -11.95 -6.38 7.16
CA ASN A 87 -11.01 -7.18 6.37
C ASN A 87 -10.49 -8.43 7.11
N VAL A 88 -10.56 -8.46 8.43
CA VAL A 88 -10.06 -9.55 9.28
C VAL A 88 -11.24 -10.18 10.01
N SER A 89 -11.88 -11.16 9.36
CA SER A 89 -13.06 -11.85 9.92
C SER A 89 -12.68 -13.20 10.55
N PRO A 90 -13.13 -13.52 11.78
CA PRO A 90 -14.06 -12.79 12.65
C PRO A 90 -13.35 -12.11 13.83
N ILE A 91 -12.68 -10.97 13.64
CA ILE A 91 -11.91 -10.33 14.72
C ILE A 91 -12.78 -9.95 15.92
N GLU A 92 -13.97 -9.38 15.72
CA GLU A 92 -14.86 -8.95 16.81
C GLU A 92 -15.26 -10.13 17.72
N THR A 93 -15.64 -11.26 17.11
CA THR A 93 -15.95 -12.49 17.86
C THR A 93 -14.77 -12.93 18.70
N LYS A 94 -13.54 -12.89 18.16
CA LYS A 94 -12.34 -13.27 18.91
C LYS A 94 -12.01 -12.29 20.03
N LEU A 95 -12.29 -11.00 19.87
CA LEU A 95 -12.10 -10.02 20.95
C LEU A 95 -12.99 -10.30 22.16
N VAL A 96 -14.14 -10.96 21.96
CA VAL A 96 -15.06 -11.35 23.03
C VAL A 96 -14.74 -12.73 23.60
N GLU A 97 -14.42 -13.69 22.73
CA GLU A 97 -14.27 -15.10 23.13
C GLU A 97 -12.89 -15.44 23.70
N PHE A 98 -11.83 -14.77 23.24
CA PHE A 98 -10.46 -15.13 23.60
C PHE A 98 -10.02 -14.48 24.91
N ASP A 99 -9.28 -15.23 25.72
CA ASP A 99 -8.55 -14.66 26.85
C ASP A 99 -7.33 -13.82 26.40
N THR A 100 -6.64 -13.20 27.36
CA THR A 100 -5.47 -12.36 27.08
C THR A 100 -4.34 -13.12 26.35
N HIS A 101 -4.12 -14.39 26.70
CA HIS A 101 -3.08 -15.20 26.08
C HIS A 101 -3.45 -15.55 24.64
N GLU A 102 -4.69 -16.02 24.44
CA GLU A 102 -5.24 -16.38 23.14
C GLU A 102 -5.26 -15.19 22.17
N LEU A 103 -5.65 -13.99 22.65
CA LEU A 103 -5.53 -12.74 21.89
C LEU A 103 -4.08 -12.43 21.51
N GLY A 104 -3.15 -12.61 22.45
CA GLY A 104 -1.72 -12.45 22.19
C GLY A 104 -1.19 -13.39 21.10
N VAL A 105 -1.67 -14.63 21.05
CA VAL A 105 -1.37 -15.57 19.96
C VAL A 105 -1.98 -15.09 18.64
N TYR A 106 -3.25 -14.71 18.66
CA TYR A 106 -3.97 -14.28 17.48
C TYR A 106 -3.36 -13.04 16.82
N PHE A 107 -3.06 -11.99 17.58
CA PHE A 107 -2.43 -10.78 17.05
C PHE A 107 -1.03 -11.05 16.52
N ARG A 108 -0.27 -11.95 17.16
CA ARG A 108 1.04 -12.38 16.65
C ARG A 108 0.94 -13.06 15.28
N GLU A 109 -0.07 -13.91 15.07
CA GLU A 109 -0.30 -14.53 13.76
C GLU A 109 -0.71 -13.51 12.70
N LEU A 110 -1.59 -12.56 13.04
CA LEU A 110 -1.97 -11.46 12.15
C LEU A 110 -0.74 -10.62 11.75
N ARG A 111 0.09 -10.22 12.72
CA ARG A 111 1.35 -9.50 12.48
C ARG A 111 2.31 -10.27 11.60
N LYS A 112 2.45 -11.59 11.83
CA LYS A 112 3.26 -12.46 10.97
C LYS A 112 2.78 -12.43 9.52
N GLY A 113 1.46 -12.45 9.32
CA GLY A 113 0.82 -12.26 8.02
C GLY A 113 1.14 -10.91 7.38
N ALA A 114 0.98 -9.83 8.13
CA ALA A 114 1.20 -8.46 7.70
C ALA A 114 2.67 -8.22 7.29
N ALA A 115 3.61 -8.71 8.09
CA ALA A 115 5.05 -8.65 7.83
C ALA A 115 5.43 -9.52 6.62
N GLY A 116 4.90 -10.74 6.54
CA GLY A 116 5.15 -11.63 5.40
C GLY A 116 4.65 -11.04 4.07
N ALA A 117 3.47 -10.44 4.06
CA ALA A 117 2.95 -9.75 2.87
C ALA A 117 3.84 -8.58 2.44
N ARG A 118 4.30 -7.78 3.39
CA ARG A 118 5.21 -6.65 3.13
C ARG A 118 6.55 -7.12 2.58
N GLY A 119 7.11 -8.17 3.17
CA GLY A 119 8.37 -8.78 2.73
C GLY A 119 8.27 -9.37 1.32
N ASP A 120 7.18 -10.10 1.04
CA ASP A 120 6.92 -10.65 -0.30
C ASP A 120 6.81 -9.52 -1.35
N ASP A 121 6.04 -8.48 -1.06
CA ASP A 121 5.85 -7.36 -1.99
C ASP A 121 7.19 -6.64 -2.25
N ALA A 122 7.96 -6.32 -1.20
CA ALA A 122 9.26 -5.66 -1.33
C ALA A 122 10.27 -6.51 -2.12
N ALA A 123 10.34 -7.82 -1.84
CA ALA A 123 11.26 -8.73 -2.53
C ALA A 123 10.93 -8.85 -4.02
N ASN A 124 9.66 -8.93 -4.38
CA ASN A 124 9.23 -9.06 -5.77
C ASN A 124 9.28 -7.74 -6.55
N LEU A 125 9.03 -6.61 -5.87
CA LEU A 125 9.00 -5.29 -6.48
C LEU A 125 10.42 -4.76 -6.78
N LYS A 126 11.38 -5.06 -5.91
CA LYS A 126 12.78 -4.61 -5.98
C LYS A 126 13.46 -4.72 -7.36
N PRO A 127 13.49 -5.89 -8.04
CA PRO A 127 14.11 -5.99 -9.37
C PRO A 127 13.31 -5.25 -10.45
N SER A 128 11.98 -5.19 -10.30
CA SER A 128 11.09 -4.53 -11.26
C SER A 128 11.26 -3.02 -11.25
N ILE A 129 11.39 -2.42 -10.07
CA ILE A 129 11.65 -0.98 -9.91
C ILE A 129 12.92 -0.57 -10.63
N ILE A 130 14.01 -1.33 -10.53
CA ILE A 130 15.27 -0.98 -11.21
C ILE A 130 15.09 -0.92 -12.71
N ASN A 131 14.38 -1.90 -13.29
CA ASN A 131 14.07 -1.87 -14.70
C ASN A 131 13.22 -0.65 -15.09
N TRP A 132 12.29 -0.23 -14.22
CA TRP A 132 11.49 0.98 -14.47
C TRP A 132 12.31 2.26 -14.32
N ILE A 133 13.22 2.34 -13.36
CA ILE A 133 14.14 3.49 -13.20
C ILE A 133 15.00 3.63 -14.45
N ALA A 134 15.51 2.52 -15.00
CA ALA A 134 16.30 2.55 -16.22
C ALA A 134 15.54 3.11 -17.43
N THR A 135 14.21 2.95 -17.46
CA THR A 135 13.35 3.58 -18.49
C THR A 135 13.00 5.04 -18.19
N LEU A 136 13.10 5.48 -16.94
CA LEU A 136 12.69 6.82 -16.50
C LEU A 136 13.82 7.84 -16.58
N VAL A 137 15.02 7.48 -16.12
CA VAL A 137 16.06 8.47 -15.80
C VAL A 137 17.19 8.51 -16.84
N GLU A 138 16.97 7.91 -18.02
CA GLU A 138 18.04 7.47 -18.93
C GLU A 138 19.00 6.50 -18.22
N THR A 139 19.79 5.70 -18.96
CA THR A 139 20.53 4.55 -18.40
C THR A 139 21.34 4.94 -17.15
N PRO A 140 21.00 4.41 -15.95
CA PRO A 140 21.68 4.76 -14.71
C PRO A 140 23.19 4.49 -14.82
N ALA A 141 23.99 5.46 -14.40
CA ALA A 141 25.44 5.35 -14.32
C ALA A 141 25.89 5.63 -12.87
N PRO A 142 26.52 4.65 -12.18
CA PRO A 142 26.71 3.25 -12.57
C PRO A 142 25.37 2.49 -12.71
N ALA A 143 25.40 1.29 -13.29
CA ALA A 143 24.18 0.49 -13.38
C ALA A 143 23.70 0.03 -11.99
N LEU A 144 22.39 0.13 -11.74
CA LEU A 144 21.79 -0.30 -10.47
C LEU A 144 21.75 -1.83 -10.36
N ASP A 145 22.31 -2.38 -9.28
CA ASP A 145 22.26 -3.82 -9.00
C ASP A 145 20.84 -4.27 -8.56
N PRO A 146 20.19 -5.20 -9.28
CA PRO A 146 18.86 -5.72 -8.93
C PRO A 146 18.82 -6.47 -7.59
N THR A 147 19.96 -6.95 -7.09
CA THR A 147 20.08 -7.86 -5.95
C THR A 147 20.59 -7.18 -4.67
N THR A 148 21.28 -6.06 -4.76
CA THR A 148 21.79 -5.31 -3.59
C THR A 148 21.19 -3.91 -3.51
N LYS A 149 21.15 -3.33 -2.30
CA LYS A 149 20.62 -1.96 -2.06
C LYS A 149 21.70 -0.95 -1.68
N SER A 150 22.95 -1.39 -1.60
CA SER A 150 24.10 -0.63 -1.08
C SER A 150 24.30 0.69 -1.83
N ASP A 151 24.15 0.65 -3.15
CA ASP A 151 24.43 1.78 -4.05
C ASP A 151 23.14 2.45 -4.52
N ARG A 152 22.12 2.53 -3.65
CA ARG A 152 20.83 3.19 -3.92
C ARG A 152 20.63 4.35 -2.96
N GLY A 153 19.51 5.07 -3.11
CA GLY A 153 19.22 6.22 -2.26
C GLY A 153 19.85 7.48 -2.82
N PHE A 154 20.31 8.38 -1.94
CA PHE A 154 20.92 9.65 -2.34
C PHE A 154 22.35 9.52 -2.87
N GLU A 155 23.05 8.43 -2.54
CA GLU A 155 24.40 8.16 -3.07
C GLU A 155 24.42 7.96 -4.59
N HIS A 156 23.32 7.45 -5.16
CA HIS A 156 23.22 7.19 -6.57
C HIS A 156 22.32 8.21 -7.28
N ASP A 157 22.84 8.84 -8.34
CA ASP A 157 22.16 9.95 -9.03
C ASP A 157 20.74 9.61 -9.52
N ALA A 158 20.54 8.45 -10.16
CA ALA A 158 19.22 8.05 -10.66
C ALA A 158 18.17 7.86 -9.55
N THR A 159 18.51 7.19 -8.44
CA THR A 159 17.57 7.00 -7.32
C THR A 159 17.44 8.26 -6.47
N GLY A 160 18.52 9.01 -6.31
CA GLY A 160 18.54 10.27 -5.57
C GLY A 160 17.66 11.31 -6.24
N ARG A 161 17.66 11.41 -7.58
CA ARG A 161 16.75 12.27 -8.34
C ARG A 161 15.29 11.99 -8.03
N LEU A 162 14.93 10.71 -7.94
CA LEU A 162 13.56 10.25 -7.64
C LEU A 162 13.17 10.44 -6.16
N LEU A 163 14.15 10.43 -5.26
CA LEU A 163 13.92 10.60 -3.82
C LEU A 163 14.04 12.05 -3.36
N CYS A 164 14.67 12.91 -4.17
CA CYS A 164 14.80 14.32 -3.90
C CYS A 164 13.42 14.92 -3.66
N PRO A 165 13.24 15.70 -2.58
CA PRO A 165 12.04 16.51 -2.40
C PRO A 165 11.76 17.35 -3.65
N VAL A 166 10.49 17.48 -4.02
CA VAL A 166 10.07 18.28 -5.19
C VAL A 166 10.46 19.75 -5.08
N ASP A 167 10.65 20.25 -3.85
CA ASP A 167 11.04 21.63 -3.57
C ASP A 167 12.53 21.89 -3.84
N TYR A 168 13.32 20.84 -4.12
CA TYR A 168 14.76 20.92 -4.34
C TYR A 168 15.12 20.53 -5.77
N GLN A 169 16.11 21.23 -6.33
CA GLN A 169 16.61 20.98 -7.68
C GLN A 169 17.78 19.97 -7.63
N TRP A 170 17.51 18.69 -7.88
CA TRP A 170 18.54 17.63 -7.84
C TRP A 170 19.67 17.85 -8.85
N GLU A 171 19.37 18.50 -9.97
CA GLU A 171 20.34 18.84 -11.02
C GLU A 171 21.37 19.88 -10.55
N ASP A 172 21.08 20.66 -9.51
CA ASP A 172 22.06 21.53 -8.87
C ASP A 172 23.03 20.68 -8.03
N THR A 173 24.30 20.67 -8.44
CA THR A 173 25.35 19.88 -7.77
C THR A 173 25.56 20.32 -6.32
N SER A 174 25.38 21.61 -5.99
CA SER A 174 25.48 22.10 -4.62
C SER A 174 24.34 21.57 -3.75
N VAL A 175 23.11 21.63 -4.26
CA VAL A 175 21.92 21.08 -3.58
C VAL A 175 22.07 19.58 -3.36
N ARG A 176 22.44 18.84 -4.41
CA ARG A 176 22.66 17.40 -4.35
C ARG A 176 23.71 17.01 -3.31
N GLN A 177 24.85 17.71 -3.27
CA GLN A 177 25.90 17.43 -2.29
C GLN A 177 25.42 17.74 -0.86
N LYS A 178 24.73 18.86 -0.65
CA LYS A 178 24.17 19.21 0.66
C LYS A 178 23.14 18.19 1.16
N ILE A 179 22.31 17.65 0.27
CA ILE A 179 21.37 16.57 0.60
C ILE A 179 22.13 15.30 1.03
N ARG A 180 23.18 14.91 0.30
CA ARG A 180 24.03 13.75 0.66
C ARG A 180 24.71 13.92 2.01
N ASP A 181 25.21 15.13 2.27
CA ASP A 181 25.90 15.46 3.51
C ASP A 181 24.94 15.64 4.70
N GLY A 182 23.62 15.60 4.48
CA GLY A 182 22.61 15.85 5.50
C GLY A 182 22.63 17.28 6.03
N HIS A 183 22.96 18.25 5.18
CA HIS A 183 23.15 19.64 5.56
C HIS A 183 21.84 20.27 6.10
N PRO A 184 21.88 21.07 7.17
CA PRO A 184 20.67 21.63 7.80
C PRO A 184 19.86 22.57 6.90
N ASP A 185 20.49 23.22 5.91
CA ASP A 185 19.80 24.05 4.91
C ASP A 185 18.96 23.25 3.89
N PHE A 186 19.21 21.94 3.75
CA PHE A 186 18.50 21.06 2.81
C PHE A 186 17.99 19.81 3.53
N PRO A 187 17.13 19.96 4.55
CA PRO A 187 16.63 18.82 5.30
C PRO A 187 15.68 18.01 4.41
N VAL A 188 15.90 16.69 4.37
CA VAL A 188 14.96 15.74 3.77
C VAL A 188 14.28 14.99 4.91
N THR A 189 13.01 15.32 5.17
CA THR A 189 12.28 14.81 6.34
C THR A 189 11.12 13.90 5.92
N GLY A 190 10.36 13.41 6.91
CA GLY A 190 9.12 12.67 6.66
C GLY A 190 8.03 13.49 5.99
N ASP A 191 8.10 14.82 6.09
CA ASP A 191 7.13 15.77 5.53
C ASP A 191 7.50 16.23 4.12
N SER A 192 8.71 15.88 3.65
CA SER A 192 9.17 16.21 2.30
C SER A 192 8.58 15.21 1.28
N TRP A 193 7.95 15.72 0.23
CA TRP A 193 7.39 14.87 -0.83
C TRP A 193 8.47 14.49 -1.85
N PRO A 194 8.85 13.21 -1.97
CA PRO A 194 9.83 12.79 -2.97
C PRO A 194 9.26 12.90 -4.38
N SER A 195 10.11 13.28 -5.33
CA SER A 195 9.72 13.55 -6.71
C SER A 195 9.06 12.36 -7.41
N PHE A 196 9.42 11.11 -7.05
CA PHE A 196 8.80 9.92 -7.63
C PHE A 196 7.30 9.80 -7.36
N LEU A 197 6.69 10.60 -6.48
CA LEU A 197 5.24 10.61 -6.29
C LEU A 197 4.51 11.37 -7.40
N TYR A 198 5.20 12.22 -8.14
CA TYR A 198 4.62 13.10 -9.15
C TYR A 198 4.89 12.61 -10.58
N PRO A 199 3.98 12.90 -11.53
CA PRO A 199 4.25 12.75 -12.96
C PRO A 199 5.57 13.43 -13.33
N HIS A 200 6.35 12.77 -14.17
CA HIS A 200 7.62 13.29 -14.69
C HIS A 200 8.65 13.70 -13.61
N ALA A 201 8.48 13.21 -12.37
CA ALA A 201 9.29 13.59 -11.22
C ALA A 201 9.31 15.10 -10.94
N ARG A 202 8.20 15.82 -11.17
CA ARG A 202 8.07 17.26 -10.93
C ARG A 202 6.73 17.60 -10.27
N GLY A 203 6.78 18.32 -9.14
CA GLY A 203 5.61 18.93 -8.53
C GLY A 203 5.26 20.26 -9.19
N ASP A 204 4.03 20.76 -8.98
CA ASP A 204 3.66 22.13 -9.32
C ASP A 204 4.00 23.05 -8.14
N GLU A 205 4.85 24.05 -8.38
CA GLU A 205 5.30 25.00 -7.34
C GLU A 205 4.15 25.83 -6.75
N ASN A 206 3.04 25.98 -7.48
CA ASN A 206 1.88 26.74 -7.03
C ASN A 206 0.81 25.85 -6.35
N ASP A 207 0.89 24.54 -6.55
CA ASP A 207 -0.06 23.56 -6.04
C ASP A 207 0.62 22.19 -5.85
N VAL A 208 1.18 21.96 -4.66
CA VAL A 208 1.86 20.71 -4.30
C VAL A 208 0.95 19.49 -4.33
N GLU A 209 -0.38 19.62 -4.27
CA GLU A 209 -1.28 18.47 -4.37
C GLU A 209 -1.50 18.04 -5.83
N LYS A 210 -1.24 18.95 -6.78
CA LYS A 210 -1.42 18.68 -8.20
C LYS A 210 -0.44 17.61 -8.67
N GLY A 211 -1.00 16.50 -9.16
CA GLY A 211 -0.22 15.36 -9.62
C GLY A 211 0.34 14.48 -8.49
N LEU A 212 0.13 14.81 -7.22
CA LEU A 212 0.60 14.00 -6.11
C LEU A 212 0.02 12.57 -6.18
N LEU A 213 0.89 11.57 -6.02
CA LEU A 213 0.59 10.13 -6.14
C LEU A 213 0.14 9.66 -7.53
N ARG A 214 0.52 10.38 -8.60
CA ARG A 214 0.15 10.05 -9.98
C ARG A 214 1.31 9.67 -10.90
N SER A 215 2.51 9.45 -10.35
CA SER A 215 3.65 9.04 -11.17
C SER A 215 3.46 7.66 -11.82
N ALA A 216 4.08 7.48 -12.99
CA ALA A 216 4.08 6.20 -13.71
C ALA A 216 4.68 5.05 -12.88
N ILE A 217 5.76 5.31 -12.13
CA ILE A 217 6.40 4.29 -11.29
C ILE A 217 5.48 3.83 -10.15
N LEU A 218 4.71 4.75 -9.56
CA LEU A 218 3.77 4.44 -8.50
C LEU A 218 2.57 3.65 -9.04
N ILE A 219 2.04 4.04 -10.20
CA ILE A 219 0.96 3.30 -10.88
C ILE A 219 1.42 1.88 -11.26
N LYS A 220 2.65 1.73 -11.79
CA LYS A 220 3.26 0.43 -12.08
C LYS A 220 3.38 -0.42 -10.83
N ALA A 221 3.93 0.13 -9.74
CA ALA A 221 4.07 -0.58 -8.48
C ALA A 221 2.72 -1.01 -7.90
N TYR A 222 1.71 -0.15 -7.99
CA TYR A 222 0.36 -0.45 -7.53
C TYR A 222 -0.24 -1.63 -8.29
N LYS A 223 -0.18 -1.59 -9.63
CA LYS A 223 -0.61 -2.70 -10.48
C LYS A 223 0.20 -3.97 -10.23
N PHE A 224 1.50 -3.84 -10.01
CA PHE A 224 2.38 -4.98 -9.73
C PHE A 224 1.95 -5.72 -8.45
N ILE A 225 1.69 -4.97 -7.37
CA ILE A 225 1.30 -5.53 -6.06
C ILE A 225 -0.15 -6.01 -6.08
N PHE A 226 -1.11 -5.18 -6.50
CA PHE A 226 -2.53 -5.46 -6.29
C PHE A 226 -3.18 -6.26 -7.42
N THR A 227 -2.63 -6.22 -8.63
CA THR A 227 -3.17 -6.95 -9.80
C THR A 227 -2.20 -8.01 -10.28
N SER A 228 -1.22 -7.65 -11.11
CA SER A 228 -0.23 -8.61 -11.60
C SER A 228 1.02 -7.91 -12.14
N PRO A 229 2.19 -8.57 -12.11
CA PRO A 229 3.39 -8.07 -12.77
C PRO A 229 3.18 -7.74 -14.25
N THR A 230 2.35 -8.53 -14.95
CA THR A 230 2.02 -8.28 -16.35
C THR A 230 1.21 -7.00 -16.55
N SER A 231 0.29 -6.68 -15.65
CA SER A 231 -0.51 -5.45 -15.75
C SER A 231 0.29 -4.16 -15.54
N ALA A 232 1.45 -4.24 -14.89
CA ALA A 232 2.39 -3.12 -14.75
C ALA A 232 3.15 -2.83 -16.07
N LYS A 233 3.17 -3.77 -17.02
CA LYS A 233 3.78 -3.55 -18.35
C LYS A 233 2.90 -2.63 -19.21
N ASP A 234 1.60 -2.64 -19.00
CA ASP A 234 0.59 -1.81 -19.71
C ASP A 234 0.59 -0.32 -19.26
N VAL A 235 1.69 0.16 -18.67
CA VAL A 235 1.81 1.55 -18.19
C VAL A 235 3.08 2.10 -18.80
N ASP A 236 2.99 3.22 -19.50
CA ASP A 236 4.17 3.85 -20.07
C ASP A 236 4.88 4.70 -19.02
N CYS A 237 6.21 4.68 -19.04
CA CYS A 237 7.06 5.42 -18.09
C CYS A 237 7.60 6.73 -18.68
N GLU A 238 7.15 7.15 -19.87
CA GLU A 238 7.80 8.27 -20.56
C GLU A 238 7.67 9.59 -19.79
N ILE A 239 8.82 10.23 -19.55
CA ILE A 239 8.90 11.60 -19.04
C ILE A 239 8.61 12.53 -20.23
N GLY A 240 7.39 13.08 -20.30
CA GLY A 240 6.97 14.02 -21.36
C GLY A 240 5.74 13.61 -22.17
N ALA A 241 5.15 12.43 -21.93
CA ALA A 241 3.84 12.11 -22.49
C ALA A 241 2.77 12.89 -21.72
N GLU A 242 2.18 13.91 -22.37
CA GLU A 242 0.94 14.53 -21.91
C GLU A 242 -0.11 13.48 -21.60
N ASP A 243 -1.08 13.81 -20.73
CA ASP A 243 -2.22 12.99 -20.28
C ASP A 243 -3.02 12.40 -21.46
N HIS A 244 -2.45 11.41 -22.15
CA HIS A 244 -3.14 10.60 -23.12
C HIS A 244 -3.79 9.49 -22.31
N ALA A 245 -5.11 9.64 -22.13
CA ALA A 245 -5.98 8.61 -21.58
C ALA A 245 -5.58 7.25 -22.18
N ALA A 246 -4.93 6.42 -21.36
CA ALA A 246 -4.35 5.16 -21.80
C ALA A 246 -5.40 4.35 -22.56
N HIS A 247 -5.24 4.24 -23.88
CA HIS A 247 -6.06 3.34 -24.68
C HIS A 247 -5.74 1.92 -24.19
N PRO A 248 -6.74 1.12 -23.78
CA PRO A 248 -6.47 -0.22 -23.29
C PRO A 248 -5.87 -1.05 -24.41
N HIS A 249 -4.56 -1.32 -24.33
CA HIS A 249 -3.91 -2.28 -25.22
C HIS A 249 -4.65 -3.62 -25.07
N LYS A 250 -5.19 -4.13 -26.19
CA LYS A 250 -5.91 -5.40 -26.22
C LYS A 250 -4.97 -6.50 -25.72
N ARG A 251 -5.24 -7.01 -24.52
CA ARG A 251 -4.50 -8.14 -23.95
C ARG A 251 -4.61 -9.34 -24.88
N ALA A 252 -3.46 -9.91 -25.25
CA ALA A 252 -3.44 -11.25 -25.80
C ALA A 252 -4.06 -12.21 -24.77
N ARG A 253 -5.18 -12.84 -25.12
CA ARG A 253 -5.84 -13.83 -24.25
C ARG A 253 -4.93 -15.05 -24.12
N THR A 254 -4.24 -15.17 -22.99
CA THR A 254 -3.60 -16.43 -22.62
C THR A 254 -4.68 -17.44 -22.23
N HIS A 255 -4.72 -18.59 -22.91
CA HIS A 255 -5.69 -19.67 -22.67
C HIS A 255 -5.54 -20.40 -21.32
N LYS A 256 -4.57 -19.99 -20.48
CA LYS A 256 -4.34 -20.60 -19.18
C LYS A 256 -5.08 -19.81 -18.10
N ALA A 257 -6.05 -20.46 -17.44
CA ALA A 257 -6.72 -19.86 -16.30
C ALA A 257 -5.69 -19.48 -15.22
N PRO A 258 -5.79 -18.27 -14.64
CA PRO A 258 -4.88 -17.87 -13.57
C PRO A 258 -5.00 -18.84 -12.40
N THR A 259 -3.86 -19.29 -11.87
CA THR A 259 -3.79 -20.27 -10.78
C THR A 259 -4.24 -19.69 -9.43
N ARG A 260 -4.29 -18.35 -9.30
CA ARG A 260 -4.73 -17.65 -8.10
C ARG A 260 -5.40 -16.31 -8.47
N GLY A 261 -6.40 -15.90 -7.70
CA GLY A 261 -6.95 -14.54 -7.79
C GLY A 261 -5.89 -13.50 -7.42
N HIS A 262 -5.88 -12.35 -8.08
CA HIS A 262 -4.98 -11.25 -7.73
C HIS A 262 -5.37 -10.63 -6.38
N ILE A 263 -4.42 -9.91 -5.76
CA ILE A 263 -4.58 -9.39 -4.38
C ILE A 263 -5.81 -8.48 -4.27
N ALA A 264 -6.06 -7.59 -5.23
CA ALA A 264 -7.25 -6.75 -5.23
C ALA A 264 -8.56 -7.56 -5.23
N ASN A 265 -8.62 -8.71 -5.93
CA ASN A 265 -9.80 -9.58 -5.89
C ASN A 265 -9.90 -10.31 -4.54
N ILE A 266 -8.79 -10.88 -4.04
CA ILE A 266 -8.73 -11.55 -2.74
C ILE A 266 -9.21 -10.61 -1.62
N MET A 267 -8.82 -9.34 -1.69
CA MET A 267 -9.16 -8.29 -0.73
C MET A 267 -10.43 -7.51 -1.08
N ARG A 268 -11.16 -7.92 -2.14
CA ARG A 268 -12.42 -7.31 -2.58
C ARG A 268 -12.34 -5.78 -2.80
N MET A 269 -11.22 -5.32 -3.32
CA MET A 269 -10.98 -3.92 -3.63
C MET A 269 -11.78 -3.51 -4.86
N LYS A 270 -12.48 -2.37 -4.75
CA LYS A 270 -13.22 -1.74 -5.86
C LYS A 270 -12.53 -0.50 -6.42
N ALA A 271 -11.67 0.13 -5.63
CA ALA A 271 -10.92 1.33 -5.96
C ALA A 271 -9.60 1.36 -5.20
N VAL A 272 -8.70 2.25 -5.64
CA VAL A 272 -7.51 2.64 -4.87
C VAL A 272 -7.97 3.40 -3.63
N THR A 273 -7.37 3.13 -2.48
CA THR A 273 -7.66 3.84 -1.22
C THR A 273 -6.43 4.65 -0.79
N PRO A 274 -6.59 5.70 0.03
CA PRO A 274 -5.45 6.45 0.57
C PRO A 274 -4.42 5.56 1.27
N ARG A 275 -4.88 4.53 2.01
CA ARG A 275 -3.99 3.58 2.70
C ARG A 275 -3.27 2.65 1.73
N SER A 276 -3.95 2.19 0.67
CA SER A 276 -3.32 1.28 -0.29
C SER A 276 -2.28 1.99 -1.15
N ILE A 277 -2.52 3.24 -1.55
CA ILE A 277 -1.53 4.01 -2.31
C ILE A 277 -0.35 4.44 -1.43
N ALA A 278 -0.59 4.81 -0.16
CA ALA A 278 0.47 5.11 0.80
C ALA A 278 1.36 3.88 1.06
N TYR A 279 0.77 2.68 1.21
CA TYR A 279 1.51 1.43 1.30
C TYR A 279 2.45 1.23 0.09
N VAL A 280 1.93 1.44 -1.12
CA VAL A 280 2.74 1.29 -2.34
C VAL A 280 3.85 2.32 -2.42
N ALA A 281 3.58 3.58 -2.04
CA ALA A 281 4.60 4.63 -2.00
C ALA A 281 5.77 4.24 -1.07
N VAL A 282 5.47 3.69 0.11
CA VAL A 282 6.49 3.19 1.03
C VAL A 282 7.25 1.99 0.46
N GLN A 283 6.57 1.08 -0.24
CA GLN A 283 7.23 -0.06 -0.89
C GLN A 283 8.11 0.34 -2.08
N VAL A 284 7.79 1.44 -2.78
CA VAL A 284 8.65 1.98 -3.85
C VAL A 284 9.89 2.65 -3.29
N ARG A 285 9.74 3.38 -2.18
CA ARG A 285 10.85 4.06 -1.49
C ARG A 285 11.84 3.07 -0.85
N GLY A 286 11.34 1.96 -0.31
CA GLY A 286 12.09 1.00 0.52
C GLY A 286 13.03 0.08 -0.25
#